data_AF-A0A812VPW6-F1
#
_entry.id   AF-A0A812VPW6-F1
#
_cell.length_a   1.000
_cell.length_b   1.000
_cell.length_c   1.000
_cell.angle_alpha   90.00
_cell.angle_beta   90.00
_cell.angle_gamma   90.00
#
_symmetry.space_group_name_H-M   'P 1'
#
loop_
_entity.id
_entity.type
_entity.pdbx_description
1 polymer ?
#
loop_
_entity_poly.entity_id
_entity_poly.type
_entity_poly.pdbx_seq_one_letter_code
_entity_poly.pdbx_strand_id
1 'polypeptide(L)'
;LDYFYTSPFYQRSGGPESLNERRRRGQKVEEASPGIEFVVVGANADAKEGRLETSIFVVQRLLRRAGESAVPQDVFYVLAGSVYKAPPIVDIFDGALCQTAMAASSILKKQLESFRYTAEEQPAAAQDARSTNPDWPS
;
A
#
# COMPACT_ATOMS: atom_id res chain seq x y z
N LEU A 1 -6.38 -21.13 -11.49
CA LEU A 1 -7.35 -20.16 -10.92
C LEU A 1 -8.12 -20.75 -9.75
N ASP A 2 -8.25 -22.07 -9.62
CA ASP A 2 -9.07 -22.70 -8.58
C ASP A 2 -8.72 -22.28 -7.16
N TYR A 3 -7.43 -22.17 -6.84
CA TYR A 3 -6.98 -21.64 -5.56
C TYR A 3 -7.45 -20.20 -5.30
N PHE A 4 -7.47 -19.34 -6.32
CA PHE A 4 -7.95 -17.96 -6.15
C PHE A 4 -9.47 -17.90 -5.88
N TYR A 5 -10.24 -18.83 -6.42
CA TYR A 5 -11.70 -18.89 -6.21
C TYR A 5 -12.10 -19.20 -4.77
N THR A 6 -11.22 -19.81 -3.98
CA THR A 6 -11.46 -20.04 -2.54
C THR A 6 -11.10 -18.82 -1.70
N SER A 7 -10.51 -17.77 -2.28
CA SER A 7 -10.09 -16.59 -1.54
C SER A 7 -11.28 -15.67 -1.20
N PRO A 8 -11.22 -14.94 -0.08
CA PRO A 8 -12.22 -13.94 0.24
C PRO A 8 -12.18 -12.73 -0.72
N PHE A 9 -11.07 -12.52 -1.42
CA PHE A 9 -10.97 -11.49 -2.47
C PHE A 9 -11.89 -11.82 -3.65
N TYR A 10 -11.90 -13.07 -4.09
CA TYR A 10 -12.81 -13.50 -5.16
C TYR A 10 -14.28 -13.24 -4.78
N GLN A 11 -14.68 -13.63 -3.58
CA GLN A 11 -16.05 -13.42 -3.09
C GLN A 11 -16.44 -11.93 -3.06
N ARG A 12 -15.59 -11.09 -2.47
CA ARG A 12 -15.86 -9.65 -2.32
C ARG A 12 -15.78 -8.86 -3.62
N SER A 13 -15.08 -9.37 -4.63
CA SER A 13 -14.88 -8.68 -5.92
C SER A 13 -15.87 -9.13 -7.01
N GLY A 14 -17.02 -9.72 -6.64
CA GLY A 14 -18.06 -10.16 -7.57
C GLY A 14 -17.79 -11.53 -8.20
N GLY A 15 -16.94 -12.35 -7.59
CA GLY A 15 -16.63 -13.70 -8.03
C GLY A 15 -17.85 -14.60 -8.25
N PRO A 16 -18.80 -14.71 -7.31
CA PRO A 16 -19.98 -15.56 -7.46
C PRO A 16 -20.87 -15.25 -8.68
N GLU A 17 -20.79 -14.02 -9.20
CA GLU A 17 -21.54 -13.56 -10.37
C GLU A 17 -20.69 -13.50 -11.65
N SER A 18 -19.38 -13.76 -11.52
CA SER A 18 -18.41 -13.67 -12.60
C SER A 18 -18.66 -14.70 -13.70
N LEU A 19 -18.18 -14.39 -14.91
CA LEU A 19 -18.19 -15.30 -16.04
C LEU A 19 -17.45 -16.60 -15.72
N ASN A 20 -16.38 -16.55 -14.92
CA ASN A 20 -15.66 -17.74 -14.47
C ASN A 20 -16.57 -18.68 -13.66
N GLU A 21 -17.36 -18.15 -12.72
CA GLU A 21 -18.24 -18.97 -11.89
C GLU A 21 -19.38 -19.59 -12.71
N ARG A 22 -19.94 -18.82 -13.65
CA ARG A 22 -20.95 -19.34 -14.59
C ARG A 22 -20.40 -20.53 -15.39
N ARG A 23 -19.18 -20.42 -15.92
CA ARG A 23 -18.50 -21.53 -16.63
C ARG A 23 -18.27 -22.73 -15.70
N ARG A 24 -17.84 -22.51 -14.45
CA ARG A 24 -17.64 -23.60 -13.46
C ARG A 24 -18.92 -24.34 -13.12
N ARG A 25 -20.06 -23.66 -13.14
CA ARG A 25 -21.40 -24.25 -12.96
C ARG A 25 -21.93 -24.95 -14.22
N GLY A 26 -21.13 -25.02 -15.29
CA GLY A 26 -21.52 -25.64 -16.55
C GLY A 26 -22.42 -24.78 -17.43
N GLN A 27 -22.59 -23.50 -17.11
CA GLN A 27 -23.36 -22.59 -17.97
C GLN A 27 -22.55 -22.25 -19.23
N LYS A 28 -23.21 -22.26 -20.39
CA LYS A 28 -22.60 -21.76 -21.63
C LYS A 28 -22.46 -20.24 -21.53
N VAL A 29 -21.21 -19.77 -21.59
CA VAL A 29 -20.87 -18.35 -21.62
C VAL A 29 -20.21 -18.09 -22.96
N GLU A 30 -20.84 -17.28 -23.81
CA GLU A 30 -20.26 -16.85 -25.08
C GLU A 30 -19.04 -15.96 -24.83
N GLU A 31 -18.04 -15.99 -25.73
CA GLU A 31 -16.79 -15.23 -25.56
C GLU A 31 -17.02 -13.71 -25.46
N ALA A 32 -18.07 -13.21 -26.12
CA ALA A 32 -18.48 -11.81 -26.11
C ALA A 32 -19.43 -11.44 -24.96
N SER A 33 -19.68 -12.36 -24.02
CA SER A 33 -20.59 -12.10 -22.89
C SER A 33 -20.05 -10.95 -22.04
N PRO A 34 -20.85 -9.91 -21.77
CA PRO A 34 -20.45 -8.84 -20.86
C PRO A 34 -20.46 -9.37 -19.41
N GLY A 35 -19.58 -8.82 -18.58
CA GLY A 35 -19.51 -9.16 -17.16
C GLY A 35 -18.10 -9.13 -16.58
N ILE A 36 -17.99 -9.58 -15.34
CA ILE A 36 -16.72 -9.66 -14.62
C ILE A 36 -16.01 -10.95 -15.00
N GLU A 37 -14.74 -10.85 -15.35
CA GLU A 37 -13.87 -12.00 -15.58
C GLU A 37 -12.57 -11.86 -14.79
N PHE A 38 -12.09 -12.98 -14.25
CA PHE A 38 -10.80 -13.10 -13.60
C PHE A 38 -9.88 -13.94 -14.47
N VAL A 39 -8.71 -13.39 -14.79
CA VAL A 39 -7.73 -14.02 -15.67
C VAL A 39 -6.35 -14.02 -15.02
N VAL A 40 -5.54 -15.04 -15.27
CA VAL A 40 -4.12 -15.02 -14.91
C VAL A 40 -3.39 -14.30 -16.03
N VAL A 41 -2.76 -13.17 -15.73
CA VAL A 41 -2.05 -12.33 -16.72
C VAL A 41 -0.54 -12.46 -16.63
N GLY A 42 -0.03 -13.05 -15.55
CA GLY A 42 1.40 -13.22 -15.34
C GLY A 42 1.71 -14.34 -14.37
N ALA A 43 2.88 -14.94 -14.55
CA ALA A 43 3.46 -15.93 -13.67
C ALA A 43 4.99 -15.86 -13.77
N ASN A 44 5.70 -16.01 -12.64
CA ASN A 44 7.16 -16.12 -12.64
C ASN A 44 7.63 -17.50 -13.19
N ALA A 45 8.94 -17.68 -13.35
CA ALA A 45 9.51 -18.94 -13.86
C ALA A 45 9.16 -20.13 -12.95
N ASP A 46 9.31 -19.97 -11.64
CA ASP A 46 9.00 -21.00 -10.64
C ASP A 46 7.55 -21.48 -10.72
N ALA A 47 6.60 -20.56 -10.93
CA ALA A 47 5.19 -20.89 -11.17
C ALA A 47 4.97 -21.73 -12.43
N LYS A 48 5.75 -21.48 -13.49
CA LYS A 48 5.69 -22.28 -14.73
C LYS A 48 6.32 -23.66 -14.55
N GLU A 49 7.29 -23.77 -13.66
CA GLU A 49 7.95 -25.03 -13.28
C GLU A 49 7.21 -25.80 -12.17
N GLY A 50 6.11 -25.25 -11.63
CA GLY A 50 5.31 -25.89 -10.59
C GLY A 50 5.91 -25.82 -9.17
N ARG A 51 6.92 -24.97 -8.94
CA ARG A 51 7.54 -24.78 -7.62
C ARG A 51 6.71 -23.82 -6.77
N LEU A 52 5.67 -24.36 -6.12
CA LEU A 52 4.64 -23.57 -5.45
C LEU A 52 5.16 -22.64 -4.34
N GLU A 53 6.24 -23.01 -3.65
CA GLU A 53 6.80 -22.27 -2.51
C GLU A 53 7.36 -20.88 -2.88
N THR A 54 7.83 -20.73 -4.12
CA THR A 54 8.39 -19.47 -4.65
C THR A 54 7.59 -18.94 -5.84
N SER A 55 6.44 -19.56 -6.10
CA SER A 55 5.56 -19.18 -7.20
C SER A 55 4.87 -17.85 -6.95
N ILE A 56 4.84 -17.04 -8.01
CA ILE A 56 4.11 -15.78 -8.08
C ILE A 56 3.15 -15.86 -9.26
N PHE A 57 1.86 -15.63 -9.00
CA PHE A 57 0.85 -15.45 -10.03
C PHE A 57 0.22 -14.06 -9.92
N VAL A 58 -0.08 -13.47 -11.07
CA VAL A 58 -0.81 -12.20 -11.18
C VAL A 58 -2.19 -12.50 -11.76
N VAL A 59 -3.23 -12.23 -10.97
CA VAL A 59 -4.63 -12.37 -11.37
C VAL A 59 -5.21 -10.98 -11.60
N GLN A 60 -5.85 -10.76 -12.73
CA GLN A 60 -6.48 -9.50 -13.06
C GLN A 60 -8.00 -9.68 -13.14
N ARG A 61 -8.72 -8.76 -12.52
CA ARG A 61 -10.16 -8.61 -12.67
C ARG A 61 -10.44 -7.66 -13.82
N LEU A 62 -11.17 -8.15 -14.80
CA LEU A 62 -11.58 -7.45 -16.00
C LEU A 62 -13.08 -7.21 -15.97
N LEU A 63 -13.49 -6.04 -16.43
CA LEU A 63 -14.88 -5.76 -16.80
C LEU A 63 -15.01 -5.83 -18.32
N ARG A 64 -15.70 -6.86 -18.81
CA ARG A 64 -16.08 -6.99 -20.22
C ARG A 64 -17.38 -6.23 -20.48
N ARG A 65 -17.39 -5.43 -21.54
CA ARG A 65 -18.58 -4.76 -22.06
C ARG A 65 -18.85 -5.27 -23.47
N ALA A 66 -20.12 -5.35 -23.84
CA ALA A 66 -20.51 -5.88 -25.14
C ALA A 66 -19.97 -4.96 -26.25
N GLY A 67 -19.25 -5.52 -27.22
CA GLY A 67 -18.68 -4.78 -28.35
C GLY A 67 -17.47 -3.90 -28.01
N GLU A 68 -16.94 -3.97 -26.79
CA GLU A 68 -15.77 -3.20 -26.35
C GLU A 68 -14.64 -4.12 -25.86
N SER A 69 -13.42 -3.59 -25.80
CA SER A 69 -12.30 -4.28 -25.17
C SER A 69 -12.52 -4.40 -23.66
N ALA A 70 -12.02 -5.47 -23.06
CA ALA A 70 -12.10 -5.69 -21.62
C ALA A 70 -11.28 -4.63 -20.87
N VAL A 71 -11.86 -4.05 -19.82
CA VAL A 71 -11.23 -3.00 -19.02
C VAL A 71 -10.67 -3.60 -17.73
N PRO A 72 -9.35 -3.51 -17.47
CA PRO A 72 -8.78 -3.84 -16.17
C PRO A 72 -9.35 -3.00 -15.03
N GLN A 73 -9.69 -3.64 -13.91
CA GLN A 73 -10.18 -2.93 -12.72
C GLN A 73 -9.30 -3.18 -11.49
N ASP A 74 -9.04 -4.45 -11.16
CA ASP A 74 -8.25 -4.81 -9.98
C ASP A 74 -7.17 -5.83 -10.36
N VAL A 75 -6.07 -5.82 -9.61
CA VAL A 75 -4.99 -6.80 -9.72
C VAL A 75 -4.80 -7.47 -8.36
N PHE A 76 -4.55 -8.78 -8.38
CA PHE A 76 -4.28 -9.59 -7.22
C PHE A 76 -2.99 -10.37 -7.43
N TYR A 77 -2.19 -10.47 -6.39
CA TYR A 77 -0.99 -11.29 -6.36
C TYR A 77 -1.26 -12.55 -5.56
N VAL A 78 -0.85 -13.69 -6.09
CA VAL A 78 -0.76 -14.94 -5.34
C VAL A 78 0.72 -15.22 -5.14
N LEU A 79 1.19 -15.05 -3.91
CA LEU A 79 2.60 -15.19 -3.52
C LEU A 79 2.70 -16.35 -2.53
N ALA A 80 3.40 -17.43 -2.89
CA ALA A 80 3.64 -18.58 -2.01
C ALA A 80 2.37 -19.07 -1.27
N GLY A 81 1.24 -19.15 -1.97
CA GLY A 81 -0.03 -19.59 -1.39
C GLY A 81 -0.74 -18.55 -0.50
N SER A 82 -0.41 -17.26 -0.62
CA SER A 82 -1.15 -16.15 -0.01
C SER A 82 -1.67 -15.20 -1.08
N VAL A 83 -2.91 -14.73 -0.94
CA VAL A 83 -3.54 -13.81 -1.90
C VAL A 83 -3.53 -12.39 -1.35
N TYR A 84 -3.07 -11.43 -2.15
CA TYR A 84 -3.02 -10.01 -1.84
C TYR A 84 -3.75 -9.22 -2.93
N LYS A 85 -4.44 -8.15 -2.55
CA LYS A 85 -4.91 -7.14 -3.52
C LYS A 85 -3.77 -6.15 -3.77
N ALA A 86 -3.46 -5.91 -5.04
CA ALA A 86 -2.50 -4.87 -5.41
C ALA A 86 -3.10 -3.49 -5.07
N PRO A 87 -2.41 -2.65 -4.28
CA PRO A 87 -2.86 -1.30 -4.04
C PRO A 87 -2.75 -0.47 -5.33
N PRO A 88 -3.66 0.49 -5.56
CA PRO A 88 -3.45 1.55 -6.54
C PRO A 88 -2.11 2.25 -6.28
N ILE A 89 -1.39 2.63 -7.34
CA ILE A 89 -0.09 3.29 -7.20
C ILE A 89 -0.19 4.63 -6.47
N VAL A 90 -1.32 5.33 -6.63
CA VAL A 90 -1.62 6.60 -5.97
C VAL A 90 -1.62 6.42 -4.45
N ASP A 91 -2.29 5.39 -3.94
CA ASP A 91 -2.36 5.11 -2.50
C ASP A 91 -0.97 4.84 -1.89
N ILE A 92 -0.06 4.22 -2.67
CA ILE A 92 1.33 4.00 -2.24
C ILE A 92 2.06 5.34 -2.08
N PHE A 93 1.93 6.23 -3.06
CA PHE A 93 2.57 7.54 -3.02
C PHE A 93 1.98 8.44 -1.94
N ASP A 94 0.66 8.48 -1.80
CA ASP A 94 -0.02 9.27 -0.77
C ASP A 94 0.37 8.79 0.63
N GLY A 95 0.44 7.47 0.84
CA GLY A 95 0.92 6.89 2.09
C GLY A 95 2.35 7.30 2.43
N ALA A 96 3.27 7.19 1.46
CA ALA A 96 4.66 7.57 1.66
C ALA A 96 4.84 9.08 1.90
N LEU A 97 4.10 9.91 1.15
CA LEU A 97 4.13 11.36 1.31
C LEU A 97 3.60 11.78 2.68
N CYS A 98 2.48 11.19 3.11
CA CYS A 98 1.90 11.44 4.43
C CYS A 98 2.88 11.08 5.55
N GLN A 99 3.51 9.89 5.48
CA GLN A 99 4.53 9.48 6.46
C GLN A 99 5.71 10.45 6.51
N THR A 100 6.18 10.89 5.34
CA THR A 100 7.30 11.86 5.25
C THR A 100 6.91 13.21 5.85
N ALA A 101 5.71 13.70 5.55
CA ALA A 101 5.19 14.96 6.08
C ALA A 101 5.01 14.91 7.60
N MET A 102 4.53 13.78 8.14
CA MET A 102 4.42 13.56 9.59
C MET A 102 5.80 13.51 10.25
N ALA A 103 6.76 12.79 9.66
CA ALA A 103 8.12 12.73 10.16
C ALA A 103 8.77 14.12 10.19
N ALA A 104 8.68 14.88 9.10
CA ALA A 104 9.18 16.25 9.00
C ALA A 104 8.51 17.17 10.04
N SER A 105 7.20 17.09 10.18
CA SER A 105 6.45 17.86 11.19
C SER A 105 6.88 17.54 12.61
N SER A 106 7.17 16.26 12.90
CA SER A 106 7.65 15.83 14.22
C SER A 106 9.04 16.36 14.53
N ILE A 107 9.94 16.39 13.54
CA ILE A 107 11.29 16.93 13.68
C ILE A 107 11.23 18.44 13.91
N LEU A 108 10.42 19.16 13.12
CA LEU A 108 10.25 20.61 13.27
C LEU A 108 9.67 20.96 14.64
N LYS A 109 8.68 20.20 15.14
CA LYS A 109 8.15 20.39 16.50
C LYS A 109 9.23 20.20 17.57
N LYS A 110 10.02 19.13 17.48
CA LYS A 110 11.13 18.89 18.41
C LYS A 110 12.18 19.99 18.35
N GLN A 111 12.52 20.50 17.16
CA GLN A 111 13.45 21.62 17.02
C GLN A 111 12.88 22.90 17.62
N LEU A 112 11.60 23.20 17.36
CA LEU A 112 10.93 24.38 17.92
C LEU A 112 10.89 24.32 19.46
N GLU A 113 10.56 23.17 20.04
CA GLU A 113 10.59 22.95 21.48
C GLU A 113 12.02 23.14 22.03
N SER A 114 13.02 22.55 21.38
CA SER A 114 14.44 22.71 21.77
C SER A 114 14.90 24.18 21.75
N PHE A 115 14.47 24.98 20.76
CA PHE A 115 14.76 26.42 20.71
C PHE A 115 14.08 27.20 21.84
N ARG A 116 12.86 26.83 22.22
CA ARG A 116 12.14 27.49 23.33
C ARG A 116 12.82 27.21 24.67
N TYR A 117 13.25 25.97 24.92
CA TYR A 117 14.00 25.64 26.13
C TYR A 117 15.33 26.40 26.24
N THR A 118 16.09 26.51 25.14
CA THR A 118 17.36 27.27 25.15
C THR A 118 17.16 28.78 25.31
N ALA A 119 16.07 29.34 24.78
CA ALA A 119 15.73 30.75 24.95
C ALA A 119 15.25 31.10 26.38
N GLU A 120 14.64 30.14 27.10
CA GLU A 120 14.15 30.34 28.48
C GLU A 120 15.25 30.09 29.54
N GLU A 121 16.30 29.32 29.25
CA GLU A 121 17.46 29.13 30.16
C GLU A 121 18.50 30.26 30.11
N GLN A 122 18.64 30.98 28.98
CA GLN A 122 19.61 32.06 28.81
C GLN A 122 19.37 33.38 29.60
N PRO A 123 18.15 33.82 29.96
CA PRO A 123 17.98 35.07 30.71
C PRO A 123 18.38 34.97 32.20
N ALA A 124 18.48 33.77 32.77
CA ALA A 124 18.86 33.60 34.18
C ALA A 124 20.40 33.63 34.39
N ALA A 125 21.18 33.04 33.48
CA ALA A 125 22.63 32.97 33.62
C ALA A 125 23.36 34.31 33.35
N ALA A 126 22.70 35.28 32.69
CA ALA A 126 23.29 36.58 32.39
C ALA A 126 23.18 37.60 33.55
N GLN A 127 22.39 37.32 34.59
CA GLN A 127 22.22 38.24 35.74
C GLN A 127 23.21 37.98 36.89
N ASP A 128 23.76 36.76 37.03
CA ASP A 128 24.71 36.44 38.11
C ASP A 128 26.16 36.88 37.82
N ALA A 129 26.51 37.22 36.57
CA ALA A 129 27.88 37.61 36.21
C ALA A 129 28.24 39.08 36.49
N ARG A 130 27.32 39.90 37.02
CA ARG A 130 27.55 41.33 37.30
C ARG A 130 27.78 41.69 38.78
N SER A 131 27.80 40.72 39.70
CA SER A 131 27.88 40.98 41.15
C SER A 131 29.24 40.72 41.81
N THR A 132 30.26 40.25 41.11
CA THR A 132 31.58 40.00 41.70
C THR A 132 32.61 41.03 41.24
N ASN A 133 32.66 42.18 41.93
CA ASN A 133 33.79 43.09 41.87
C ASN A 133 34.52 43.02 43.23
N PRO A 134 35.67 42.34 43.34
CA PRO A 134 36.46 42.36 44.57
C PRO A 134 37.42 43.55 44.54
N ASP A 135 37.32 44.38 45.58
CA ASP A 135 38.27 45.43 45.93
C ASP A 135 39.73 44.94 45.84
N TRP A 136 40.57 45.74 45.20
CA TRP A 136 42.02 45.53 45.13
C TRP A 136 42.71 46.59 46.02
N PRO A 137 43.47 46.21 47.06
CA PRO A 137 44.31 47.17 47.77
C PRO A 137 45.75 47.12 47.21
N SER A 138 46.37 48.30 47.06
CA SER A 138 47.82 48.48 47.08
C SER A 138 48.13 49.69 47.94
#